data_AF-A0A3S2B5A8-F1
#
_entry.id   AF-A0A3S2B5A8-F1
#
_cell.length_a   1.000
_cell.length_b   1.000
_cell.length_c   1.000
_cell.angle_alpha   90.00
_cell.angle_beta   90.00
_cell.angle_gamma   90.00
#
_symmetry.space_group_name_H-M   'P 1'
#
loop_
_entity.id
_entity.type
_entity.pdbx_description
1 polymer ?
#
loop_
_entity_poly.entity_id
_entity_poly.type
_entity_poly.pdbx_seq_one_letter_code
_entity_poly.pdbx_strand_id
1 'polypeptide(L)' 'MQLFPCPFCGPRDETEFHYGGDAGNARPDGADVPIDRWADYLYLRTNPKGTAREIWVHMNCGEFFVMERDTVTHKVLSSA' A
#
# COMPACT_ATOMS: atom_id res chain seq x y z
N MET A 1 8.91 15.57 5.69
CA MET A 1 7.52 15.46 6.10
C MET A 1 6.63 15.69 4.90
N GLN A 2 6.09 14.62 4.33
CA GLN A 2 5.06 14.66 3.30
C GLN A 2 3.68 14.88 3.93
N LEU A 3 2.74 15.30 3.09
CA LEU A 3 1.34 15.46 3.44
C LEU A 3 0.53 14.42 2.66
N PHE A 4 0.02 13.40 3.35
CA PHE A 4 -0.75 12.32 2.73
C PHE A 4 -2.25 12.68 2.71
N PRO A 5 -2.91 12.59 1.53
CA PRO A 5 -4.33 12.88 1.41
C PRO A 5 -5.17 11.65 1.80
N CYS A 6 -5.52 11.51 3.09
CA CYS A 6 -6.47 10.49 3.51
C CYS A 6 -7.83 10.77 2.83
N PRO A 7 -8.43 9.80 2.08
CA PRO A 7 -9.71 10.00 1.40
C PRO A 7 -10.86 10.41 2.34
N PHE A 8 -10.73 10.06 3.63
CA PHE A 8 -11.75 10.27 4.65
C PHE A 8 -11.48 11.51 5.52
N CYS A 9 -10.21 11.87 5.73
CA CYS A 9 -9.79 12.91 6.68
C CYS A 9 -9.09 14.11 6.04
N GLY A 10 -8.85 14.06 4.73
CA GLY A 10 -8.09 15.07 4.00
C GLY A 10 -6.58 14.98 4.25
N PRO A 11 -5.83 16.05 3.92
CA PRO A 11 -4.38 16.07 4.04
C PRO A 11 -3.91 15.99 5.51
N ARG A 12 -3.00 15.05 5.81
CA ARG A 12 -2.42 14.81 7.15
C ARG A 12 -0.93 14.52 7.05
N ASP A 13 -0.23 14.66 8.17
CA ASP A 13 1.21 14.39 8.24
C ASP A 13 1.51 12.91 7.96
N GLU A 14 2.55 12.61 7.17
CA GLU A 14 2.92 11.22 6.82
C GLU A 14 3.17 10.33 8.05
N THR A 15 3.51 10.90 9.20
CA THR A 15 3.72 10.17 10.47
C THR A 15 2.43 9.64 11.10
N GLU A 16 1.25 10.08 10.66
CA GLU A 16 -0.04 9.52 11.10
C GLU A 16 -0.36 8.16 10.42
N PHE A 17 0.45 7.71 9.45
CA PHE A 17 0.14 6.58 8.59
C PHE A 17 1.13 5.43 8.73
N HIS A 18 0.63 4.20 8.56
CA HIS A 18 1.47 3.01 8.40
C HIS A 18 1.38 2.46 6.98
N TYR A 19 2.54 2.05 6.47
CA TYR A 19 2.66 1.37 5.19
C TYR A 19 2.18 -0.08 5.31
N GLY A 20 1.24 -0.48 4.45
CA GLY A 20 0.61 -1.79 4.42
C GLY A 20 1.16 -2.75 3.35
N GLY A 21 2.06 -2.29 2.49
CA GLY A 21 2.63 -3.08 1.39
C GLY A 21 2.17 -2.59 0.01
N ASP A 22 2.40 -3.42 -1.01
CA ASP A 22 1.99 -3.15 -2.38
C ASP A 22 0.54 -3.58 -2.61
N ALA A 23 -0.20 -2.73 -3.33
CA ALA A 23 -1.58 -3.02 -3.69
C ALA A 23 -1.62 -4.13 -4.76
N GLY A 24 -2.49 -5.12 -4.56
CA GLY A 24 -2.70 -6.22 -5.51
C GLY A 24 -2.10 -7.57 -5.09
N ASN A 25 -1.33 -7.63 -4.00
CA ASN A 25 -0.87 -8.91 -3.42
C ASN A 25 -1.99 -9.60 -2.62
N ALA A 26 -2.99 -10.13 -3.32
CA ALA A 26 -4.12 -10.81 -2.71
C ALA A 26 -3.70 -12.18 -2.16
N ARG A 27 -4.18 -12.49 -0.94
CA ARG A 27 -3.99 -13.80 -0.32
C ARG A 27 -4.64 -14.88 -1.18
N PRO A 28 -3.93 -15.98 -1.52
CA PRO A 28 -4.55 -17.10 -2.19
C PRO A 28 -5.56 -17.78 -1.27
N ASP A 29 -6.69 -18.21 -1.83
CA ASP A 29 -7.80 -18.85 -1.11
C ASP A 29 -7.86 -20.36 -1.38
N GLY A 30 -8.33 -21.12 -0.39
CA GLY A 30 -8.47 -22.57 -0.45
C GLY A 30 -7.31 -23.36 0.16
N ALA A 31 -7.61 -24.62 0.52
CA ALA A 31 -6.66 -25.53 1.15
C ALA A 31 -5.67 -26.18 0.14
N ASP A 32 -6.07 -26.28 -1.13
CA ASP A 32 -5.29 -26.97 -2.18
C ASP A 32 -4.39 -26.01 -2.97
N VAL A 33 -4.07 -24.84 -2.41
CA VAL A 33 -3.19 -23.86 -3.04
C VAL A 33 -1.77 -24.44 -3.13
N PRO A 34 -1.15 -24.46 -4.33
CA PRO A 34 0.22 -24.91 -4.51
C PRO A 34 1.23 -24.16 -3.63
N ILE A 35 2.27 -24.86 -3.16
CA ILE A 35 3.26 -24.32 -2.22
C ILE A 35 4.06 -23.15 -2.80
N ASP A 36 4.37 -23.19 -4.09
CA ASP A 36 5.03 -22.12 -4.85
C ASP A 36 4.17 -20.85 -4.84
N ARG A 37 2.85 -20.98 -5.04
CA ARG A 37 1.93 -19.85 -4.96
C ARG A 37 1.85 -19.26 -3.54
N TRP A 38 1.92 -20.09 -2.51
CA TRP A 38 2.03 -19.62 -1.13
C TRP A 38 3.35 -18.89 -0.88
N ALA A 39 4.46 -19.43 -1.38
CA ALA A 39 5.77 -18.80 -1.23
C ALA A 39 5.80 -17.42 -1.91
N ASP A 40 5.25 -17.29 -3.11
CA ASP A 40 5.14 -16.02 -3.82
C ASP A 40 4.34 -15.00 -3.01
N TYR A 41 3.14 -15.38 -2.52
CA TYR A 41 2.31 -14.50 -1.69
C TYR A 41 2.99 -14.07 -0.38
N LEU A 42 3.72 -14.98 0.28
CA LEU A 42 4.35 -14.71 1.57
C LEU A 42 5.61 -13.85 1.44
N TYR A 43 6.42 -14.09 0.41
CA TYR A 43 7.79 -13.58 0.35
C TYR A 43 8.10 -12.63 -0.82
N LEU A 44 7.33 -12.69 -1.91
CA LEU A 44 7.58 -11.81 -3.07
C LEU A 44 6.67 -10.58 -3.04
N ARG A 45 7.24 -9.43 -3.35
CA ARG A 45 6.54 -8.13 -3.42
C ARG A 45 7.01 -7.38 -4.64
N THR A 46 6.13 -6.56 -5.21
CA THR A 46 6.57 -5.62 -6.25
C THR A 46 7.42 -4.52 -5.61
N ASN A 47 8.51 -4.13 -6.27
CA ASN A 47 9.39 -3.04 -5.81
C ASN A 47 9.74 -2.12 -6.98
N PRO A 48 8.75 -1.41 -7.57
CA PRO A 48 8.99 -0.57 -8.73
C PRO A 48 9.79 0.68 -8.36
N LYS A 49 10.75 1.04 -9.22
CA LYS A 49 11.39 2.35 -9.22
C LYS A 49 10.56 3.31 -10.07
N GLY A 50 9.88 4.25 -9.45
CA GLY A 50 8.90 5.14 -10.09
C GLY A 50 7.52 4.95 -9.46
N THR A 51 6.45 5.02 -10.26
CA THR A 51 5.08 4.88 -9.74
C THR A 51 4.85 3.52 -9.09
N ALA A 52 4.45 3.53 -7.83
CA ALA A 52 4.00 2.39 -7.05
C ALA A 52 2.56 2.59 -6.60
N ARG A 53 1.79 1.49 -6.54
CA ARG A 53 0.47 1.43 -5.91
C ARG A 53 0.65 0.82 -4.53
N GLU A 54 0.45 1.61 -3.49
CA GLU A 54 0.79 1.28 -2.11
C GLU A 54 -0.49 1.22 -1.26
N ILE A 55 -0.58 0.28 -0.32
CA ILE A 55 -1.64 0.26 0.69
C ILE A 55 -1.14 1.06 1.89
N TRP A 56 -1.97 1.97 2.39
CA TRP A 56 -1.71 2.75 3.60
C TRP A 56 -2.90 2.67 4.56
N VAL A 57 -2.61 2.69 5.86
CA VAL A 57 -3.62 2.85 6.90
C VAL A 57 -3.40 4.16 7.64
N HIS A 58 -4.45 4.96 7.77
CA HIS A 58 -4.42 6.16 8.60
C HIS A 58 -4.75 5.77 10.05
N MET A 59 -3.75 5.81 10.93
CA MET A 59 -3.89 5.24 12.28
C MET A 59 -4.95 5.95 13.14
N ASN A 60 -5.33 7.17 12.77
CA ASN A 60 -6.33 7.95 13.49
C ASN A 60 -7.77 7.58 13.11
N CYS A 61 -8.08 7.35 11.82
CA CYS A 61 -9.42 6.93 11.39
C CYS A 61 -9.57 5.41 11.23
N GLY A 62 -8.45 4.67 11.14
CA GLY A 62 -8.42 3.21 11.01
C GLY A 62 -8.67 2.68 9.60
N GLU A 63 -8.93 3.56 8.62
CA GLU A 63 -9.24 3.14 7.25
C GLU A 63 -7.99 2.82 6.44
N PHE A 64 -8.11 1.77 5.62
CA PHE A 64 -7.11 1.37 4.64
C PHE A 64 -7.50 1.93 3.27
N PHE A 65 -6.52 2.44 2.52
CA PHE A 65 -6.74 2.98 1.19
C PHE A 65 -5.51 2.73 0.30
N VAL A 66 -5.69 2.89 -1.01
CA VAL A 66 -4.60 2.79 -1.98
C VAL A 66 -4.10 4.20 -2.29
N MET A 67 -2.78 4.38 -2.22
CA MET A 67 -2.12 5.59 -2.65
C MET A 67 -1.16 5.26 -3.79
N GLU A 68 -1.24 6.02 -4.87
CA GLU A 68 -0.25 5.95 -5.95
C GLU A 68 0.81 7.02 -5.73
N ARG A 69 2.08 6.60 -5.65
CA ARG A 69 3.20 7.47 -5.32
C ARG A 69 4.40 7.13 -6.17
N ASP A 70 5.14 8.14 -6.60
CA ASP A 70 6.42 7.93 -7.24
C ASP A 70 7.49 7.67 -6.17
N THR A 71 8.10 6.48 -6.16
CA THR A 71 9.07 6.05 -5.14
C THR A 71 10.42 6.75 -5.23
N VAL A 72 10.68 7.53 -6.30
CA VAL A 72 11.93 8.29 -6.49
C VAL A 72 11.77 9.72 -6.01
N THR A 73 10.67 10.37 -6.38
CA THR A 73 10.39 11.78 -6.07
C THR A 73 9.50 11.98 -4.86
N HIS A 74 8.88 10.90 -4.38
CA HIS A 74 7.88 10.85 -3.32
C HIS A 74 6.59 11.63 -3.61
N LYS A 75 6.37 12.03 -4.87
CA LYS A 75 5.14 12.72 -5.25
C LYS A 75 3.95 11.77 -5.16
N VAL A 76 2.92 12.16 -4.42
CA VAL A 76 1.61 11.50 -4.43
C VAL A 76 0.87 11.87 -5.72
N LEU A 77 0.42 10.86 -6.45
CA LEU A 77 -0.29 10.99 -7.72
C LEU A 77 -1.81 10.86 -7.53
N SER A 78 -2.24 9.94 -6.66
CA SER A 78 -3.65 9.73 -6.33
C SER A 78 -3.81 9.01 -4.99
N SER A 79 -5.01 9.10 -4.40
CA SER A 79 -5.43 8.40 -3.18
C SER A 79 -6.90 8.02 -3.29
N ALA A 80 -7.25 6.75 -3.12
CA ALA A 80 -8.60 6.23 -3.26
C ALA A 80 -8.88 5.08 -2.30
#